data_AF-R4XIU4-F1
#
_entry.id   AF-R4XIU4-F1
#
_cell.length_a   1.000
_cell.length_b   1.000
_cell.length_c   1.000
_cell.angle_alpha   90.00
_cell.angle_beta   90.00
_cell.angle_gamma   90.00
#
_symmetry.space_group_name_H-M   'P 1'
#
loop_
_entity.id
_entity.type
_entity.pdbx_description
1 polymer ?
#
loop_
_entity_poly.entity_id
_entity_poly.type
_entity_poly.pdbx_seq_one_letter_code
_entity_poly.pdbx_strand_id
1 'polypeptide(L)'
;MTEIVAICVTDAKANCVVAGGDPKTITITEVTLIPIPFCNNSIRVCVKCVSDLLIGNLSANITQRESTGISERSDLNWSPVAHGFIAPLLPIEGYKDNINIMNYRPHIDANRQWILSELDLKLMALGCYVLGCAGGGSTYTEYLQLRNMSRAGHVFRVAESSALSATDVVLYGGYMGSPAVSVERTSADEFMDATKELLQFLGLTKYSAVMGLEIGGGNGLQAFFAGSSKRLDVPCLDADWMGRAFPTYYQTTLCVHKRGELAPAAISSGDGRAMIMTKASDDKVVDVALRAACSEMGSRVGMAGKPVSGLDVQNYAVMNTVSLAWRIGRVIQHCQQTSSLCHVAEMIIDEVGGSGAAKKLYCGKIISVENKLYKGHNYGSITIEAANEAQDGVPLPFKTDGVLYIPYKNESILAEYENPQGLKTVLATVPDLICVVDANSGEALGVPEFRYGLRVIVLGITASPRWTSTSEGLALGGPSAFGYDIDYQPLGIYETPRSVIEEFAPV
;
A
#
# COMPACT_ATOMS: atom_id res chain seq x y z
N MET A 1 19.48 9.71 20.71
CA MET A 1 19.25 9.50 19.25
C MET A 1 20.19 10.38 18.42
N THR A 2 20.25 11.69 18.69
CA THR A 2 21.14 12.65 18.00
C THR A 2 22.62 12.26 18.05
N GLU A 3 23.07 11.71 19.18
CA GLU A 3 24.46 11.25 19.36
C GLU A 3 24.79 10.01 18.50
N ILE A 4 23.89 9.03 18.42
CA ILE A 4 24.06 7.83 17.57
C ILE A 4 24.14 8.22 16.09
N VAL A 5 23.29 9.16 15.66
CA VAL A 5 23.33 9.67 14.27
C VAL A 5 24.65 10.37 13.99
N ALA A 6 25.16 11.18 14.91
CA ALA A 6 26.44 11.85 14.74
C ALA A 6 27.61 10.85 14.59
N ILE A 7 27.59 9.75 15.36
CA ILE A 7 28.57 8.66 15.24
C ILE A 7 28.47 8.01 13.85
N CYS A 8 27.28 7.56 13.44
CA CYS A 8 27.09 6.94 12.12
C CYS A 8 27.48 7.86 10.97
N VAL A 9 27.21 9.16 11.09
CA VAL A 9 27.65 10.18 10.12
C VAL A 9 29.17 10.24 10.05
N THR A 10 29.84 10.21 11.18
CA THR A 10 31.30 10.27 11.24
C THR A 10 31.92 9.03 10.59
N ASP A 11 31.37 7.85 10.90
CA ASP A 11 31.79 6.58 10.30
C ASP A 11 31.55 6.56 8.78
N ALA A 12 30.41 7.08 8.31
CA ALA A 12 30.12 7.15 6.88
C ALA A 12 31.09 8.06 6.12
N LYS A 13 31.48 9.20 6.71
CA LYS A 13 32.51 10.08 6.12
C LYS A 13 33.86 9.37 6.07
N ALA A 14 34.27 8.70 7.14
CA ALA A 14 35.52 7.95 7.17
C ALA A 14 35.55 6.84 6.12
N ASN A 15 34.45 6.06 6.00
CA ASN A 15 34.31 5.03 4.99
C ASN A 15 34.35 5.58 3.56
N CYS A 16 33.79 6.79 3.33
CA CYS A 16 33.87 7.47 2.03
C CYS A 16 35.32 7.82 1.65
N VAL A 17 36.13 8.30 2.61
CA VAL A 17 37.56 8.56 2.40
C VAL A 17 38.32 7.27 2.11
N VAL A 18 38.07 6.20 2.87
CA VAL A 18 38.69 4.87 2.64
C VAL A 18 38.34 4.33 1.25
N ALA A 19 37.12 4.58 0.77
CA ALA A 19 36.69 4.22 -0.58
C ALA A 19 37.30 5.11 -1.69
N GLY A 20 38.11 6.12 -1.34
CA GLY A 20 38.82 6.99 -2.29
C GLY A 20 38.17 8.36 -2.52
N GLY A 21 37.18 8.75 -1.73
CA GLY A 21 36.57 10.09 -1.79
C GLY A 21 37.48 11.19 -1.23
N ASP A 22 37.43 12.39 -1.83
CA ASP A 22 38.08 13.59 -1.32
C ASP A 22 37.46 14.10 -0.01
N PRO A 23 38.19 14.07 1.13
CA PRO A 23 37.67 14.60 2.40
C PRO A 23 37.10 16.01 2.32
N LYS A 24 37.54 16.83 1.35
CA LYS A 24 37.10 18.23 1.18
C LYS A 24 35.75 18.37 0.46
N THR A 25 35.34 17.38 -0.33
CA THR A 25 34.09 17.43 -1.11
C THR A 25 33.00 16.50 -0.58
N ILE A 26 33.30 15.80 0.53
CA ILE A 26 32.35 14.95 1.24
C ILE A 26 31.09 15.72 1.60
N THR A 27 29.97 15.25 1.06
CA THR A 27 28.63 15.74 1.34
C THR A 27 27.76 14.57 1.77
N ILE A 28 27.04 14.74 2.88
CA ILE A 28 26.01 13.79 3.30
C ILE A 28 24.77 14.12 2.48
N THR A 29 24.32 13.19 1.66
CA THR A 29 23.12 13.39 0.85
C THR A 29 21.87 12.87 1.52
N GLU A 30 22.00 11.88 2.40
CA GLU A 30 20.85 11.25 3.04
C GLU A 30 21.23 10.71 4.41
N VAL A 31 20.36 10.90 5.39
CA VAL A 31 20.40 10.22 6.69
C VAL A 31 19.02 9.64 6.92
N THR A 32 18.89 8.33 6.81
CA THR A 32 17.63 7.61 7.00
C THR A 32 17.65 6.91 8.35
N LEU A 33 16.60 7.14 9.14
CA LEU A 33 16.35 6.45 10.40
C LEU A 33 15.22 5.46 10.18
N ILE A 34 15.52 4.16 10.30
CA ILE A 34 14.55 3.09 10.07
C ILE A 34 14.29 2.39 11.42
N PRO A 35 13.14 2.62 12.07
CA PRO A 35 12.78 1.89 13.28
C PRO A 35 12.63 0.39 12.99
N ILE A 36 13.09 -0.48 13.89
CA ILE A 36 12.92 -1.93 13.77
C ILE A 36 11.74 -2.34 14.67
N PRO A 37 10.53 -2.58 14.13
CA PRO A 37 9.29 -2.64 14.92
C PRO A 37 9.23 -3.82 15.89
N PHE A 38 9.90 -4.92 15.55
CA PHE A 38 9.90 -6.18 16.30
C PHE A 38 11.11 -6.33 17.23
N CYS A 39 12.00 -5.33 17.29
CA CYS A 39 13.13 -5.29 18.20
C CYS A 39 12.97 -4.10 19.14
N ASN A 40 12.94 -4.36 20.45
CA ASN A 40 12.78 -3.29 21.44
C ASN A 40 13.90 -2.23 21.31
N ASN A 41 13.50 -0.96 21.29
CA ASN A 41 14.39 0.22 21.26
C ASN A 41 15.49 0.19 20.19
N SER A 42 15.22 -0.45 19.05
CA SER A 42 16.20 -0.63 17.99
C SER A 42 15.87 0.23 16.76
N ILE A 43 16.89 0.88 16.21
CA ILE A 43 16.81 1.65 14.97
C ILE A 43 17.99 1.27 14.08
N ARG A 44 17.76 1.22 12.76
CA ARG A 44 18.80 1.14 11.74
C ARG A 44 19.05 2.52 11.19
N VAL A 45 20.28 3.00 11.30
CA VAL A 45 20.72 4.28 10.74
C VAL A 45 21.45 4.02 9.43
N CYS A 46 20.96 4.58 8.33
CA CYS A 46 21.61 4.53 7.03
C CYS A 46 22.07 5.94 6.67
N VAL A 47 23.37 6.14 6.47
CA VAL A 47 23.93 7.42 6.05
C VAL A 47 24.52 7.27 4.65
N LYS A 48 24.03 8.07 3.70
CA LYS A 48 24.58 8.15 2.35
C LYS A 48 25.49 9.36 2.25
N CYS A 49 26.72 9.08 1.84
CA CYS A 49 27.78 10.06 1.67
C CYS A 49 28.28 10.00 0.22
N VAL A 50 28.48 11.15 -0.40
CA VAL A 50 29.08 11.29 -1.73
C VAL A 50 30.22 12.28 -1.66
N SER A 51 31.20 12.06 -2.52
CA SER A 51 32.42 12.85 -2.61
C SER A 51 32.98 12.69 -4.01
N ASP A 52 33.73 13.68 -4.47
CA ASP A 52 34.55 13.53 -5.67
C ASP A 52 35.66 12.51 -5.43
N LEU A 53 36.06 11.78 -6.48
CA LEU A 53 37.10 10.77 -6.38
C LEU A 53 38.49 11.43 -6.34
N LEU A 54 39.29 11.11 -5.31
CA LEU A 54 40.69 11.52 -5.23
C LEU A 54 41.56 10.62 -6.14
N ILE A 55 41.78 11.08 -7.37
CA ILE A 55 42.53 10.34 -8.40
C ILE A 55 44.00 10.09 -7.99
N GLY A 56 44.56 10.91 -7.10
CA GLY A 56 45.97 10.85 -6.67
C GLY A 56 46.37 9.63 -5.80
N ASN A 57 45.41 8.88 -5.24
CA ASN A 57 45.67 7.79 -4.28
C ASN A 57 45.21 6.39 -4.75
N LEU A 58 44.80 6.25 -6.02
CA LEU A 58 44.32 4.96 -6.57
C LEU A 58 45.39 3.84 -6.54
N SER A 59 46.68 4.18 -6.53
CA SER A 59 47.78 3.21 -6.52
C SER A 59 48.07 2.58 -5.15
N ALA A 60 47.62 3.17 -4.04
CA ALA A 60 47.89 2.67 -2.69
C ALA A 60 46.81 1.71 -2.15
N ASN A 61 45.56 1.84 -2.61
CA ASN A 61 44.43 1.07 -2.08
C ASN A 61 44.15 -0.25 -2.83
N ILE A 62 44.74 -0.46 -4.00
CA ILE A 62 44.63 -1.74 -4.72
C ILE A 62 45.49 -2.83 -4.04
N THR A 63 46.55 -2.44 -3.33
CA THR A 63 47.52 -3.39 -2.72
C THR A 63 47.19 -3.78 -1.27
N GLN A 64 46.31 -3.06 -0.56
CA GLN A 64 45.98 -3.36 0.84
C GLN A 64 44.77 -4.27 1.05
N ARG A 65 43.94 -4.53 0.02
CA ARG A 65 42.78 -5.43 0.15
C ARG A 65 43.13 -6.91 0.26
N GLU A 66 44.39 -7.30 0.05
CA GLU A 66 44.84 -8.70 0.18
C GLU A 66 45.46 -9.05 1.54
N SER A 67 45.67 -8.11 2.48
CA SER A 67 46.56 -8.40 3.64
C SER A 67 46.15 -7.89 5.03
N THR A 68 44.93 -7.40 5.25
CA THR A 68 44.47 -7.10 6.62
C THR A 68 43.45 -8.12 7.10
N GLY A 69 43.97 -9.14 7.80
CA GLY A 69 43.20 -10.06 8.63
C GLY A 69 42.45 -9.28 9.69
N ILE A 70 41.15 -9.59 9.80
CA ILE A 70 40.22 -9.10 10.81
C ILE A 70 40.80 -9.40 12.20
N SER A 71 41.10 -8.39 13.00
CA SER A 71 41.30 -8.59 14.43
C SER A 71 39.93 -8.75 15.07
N GLU A 72 39.53 -10.01 15.30
CA GLU A 72 38.38 -10.36 16.13
C GLU A 72 38.58 -9.83 17.55
N ARG A 73 37.72 -8.91 17.98
CA ARG A 73 37.25 -8.92 19.37
C ARG A 73 35.92 -9.65 19.37
N SER A 74 35.95 -10.93 19.74
CA SER A 74 34.80 -11.68 20.27
C SER A 74 34.24 -10.89 21.46
N ASP A 75 32.96 -10.54 21.52
CA ASP A 75 31.84 -11.48 21.56
C ASP A 75 30.67 -11.03 20.68
N LEU A 76 30.37 -11.82 19.65
CA LEU A 76 29.09 -12.04 18.96
C LEU A 76 29.43 -12.64 17.59
N ASN A 77 29.20 -13.94 17.42
CA ASN A 77 29.44 -14.66 16.17
C ASN A 77 28.54 -14.08 15.05
N TRP A 78 29.09 -13.17 14.26
CA TRP A 78 28.54 -12.76 12.98
C TRP A 78 29.50 -13.25 11.88
N SER A 79 29.11 -14.31 11.17
CA SER A 79 29.79 -14.70 9.93
C SER A 79 29.41 -13.71 8.82
N PRO A 80 30.36 -13.06 8.13
CA PRO A 80 30.04 -12.10 7.08
C PRO A 80 29.45 -12.85 5.89
N VAL A 81 28.12 -12.87 5.79
CA VAL A 81 27.44 -13.19 4.55
C VAL A 81 27.86 -12.10 3.58
N ALA A 82 28.62 -12.48 2.55
CA ALA A 82 29.01 -11.62 1.45
C ALA A 82 27.81 -10.76 1.07
N HIS A 83 27.95 -9.43 1.24
CA HIS A 83 26.94 -8.48 0.81
C HIS A 83 26.93 -8.54 -0.72
N GLY A 84 26.16 -9.50 -1.25
CA GLY A 84 25.56 -9.34 -2.56
C GLY A 84 24.89 -7.98 -2.54
N PHE A 85 25.27 -7.14 -3.50
CA PHE A 85 24.49 -5.96 -3.85
C PHE A 85 23.02 -6.35 -3.71
N ILE A 86 22.27 -5.63 -2.88
CA ILE A 86 20.81 -5.68 -2.96
C ILE A 86 20.55 -5.30 -4.40
N ALA A 87 20.23 -6.30 -5.23
CA ALA A 87 19.88 -6.07 -6.59
C ALA A 87 18.79 -5.00 -6.56
N PRO A 88 18.84 -3.97 -7.43
CA PRO A 88 17.66 -3.13 -7.62
C PRO A 88 16.48 -4.08 -7.72
N LEU A 89 15.39 -3.81 -6.98
CA LEU A 89 14.13 -4.57 -7.05
C LEU A 89 14.00 -5.04 -8.48
N LEU A 90 14.28 -6.33 -8.70
CA LEU A 90 14.40 -6.82 -10.07
C LEU A 90 13.03 -6.50 -10.66
N PRO A 91 12.96 -5.73 -11.77
CA PRO A 91 11.69 -5.49 -12.43
C PRO A 91 11.05 -6.87 -12.55
N ILE A 92 9.82 -7.00 -12.07
CA ILE A 92 9.04 -8.25 -12.14
C ILE A 92 9.40 -8.87 -13.47
N GLU A 93 10.08 -10.03 -13.48
CA GLU A 93 10.55 -10.66 -14.72
C GLU A 93 9.40 -10.54 -15.70
N GLY A 94 9.60 -9.68 -16.70
CA GLY A 94 8.54 -9.27 -17.60
C GLY A 94 7.95 -10.56 -18.13
N TYR A 95 6.65 -10.74 -17.92
CA TYR A 95 5.94 -11.91 -18.41
C TYR A 95 6.36 -12.08 -19.87
N LYS A 96 6.95 -13.23 -20.21
CA LYS A 96 7.49 -13.53 -21.53
C LYS A 96 6.41 -13.73 -22.59
N ASP A 97 5.23 -13.15 -22.41
CA ASP A 97 4.14 -13.30 -23.33
C ASP A 97 3.94 -12.01 -24.11
N ASN A 98 4.05 -12.15 -25.44
CA ASN A 98 3.67 -11.20 -26.47
C ASN A 98 2.16 -10.83 -26.45
N ILE A 99 1.50 -10.89 -25.29
CA ILE A 99 0.10 -10.56 -25.11
C ILE A 99 -0.02 -9.04 -25.12
N ASN A 100 -0.69 -8.53 -26.15
CA ASN A 100 -1.15 -7.15 -26.16
C ASN A 100 -2.22 -6.98 -25.08
N ILE A 101 -1.87 -6.26 -24.01
CA ILE A 101 -2.73 -6.09 -22.82
C ILE A 101 -4.06 -5.40 -23.14
N MET A 102 -4.10 -4.58 -24.20
CA MET A 102 -5.33 -3.91 -24.63
C MET A 102 -6.29 -4.85 -25.37
N ASN A 103 -5.79 -5.99 -25.87
CA ASN A 103 -6.61 -7.03 -26.50
C ASN A 103 -6.95 -8.18 -25.54
N TYR A 104 -6.32 -8.20 -24.37
CA TYR A 104 -6.59 -9.21 -23.36
C TYR A 104 -8.06 -9.14 -22.90
N ARG A 105 -8.72 -10.30 -22.84
CA ARG A 105 -10.09 -10.47 -22.35
C ARG A 105 -10.10 -11.41 -21.14
N PRO A 106 -10.62 -10.97 -19.98
CA PRO A 106 -10.76 -11.84 -18.82
C PRO A 106 -11.75 -12.97 -19.08
N HIS A 107 -11.57 -14.11 -18.40
CA HIS A 107 -12.46 -15.25 -18.53
C HIS A 107 -13.63 -15.14 -17.57
N ILE A 108 -14.83 -14.89 -18.11
CA ILE A 108 -16.09 -14.97 -17.36
C ILE A 108 -16.78 -16.30 -17.70
N ASP A 109 -17.13 -17.08 -16.67
CA ASP A 109 -17.79 -18.37 -16.84
C ASP A 109 -19.31 -18.24 -17.06
N ALA A 110 -19.98 -19.36 -17.29
CA ALA A 110 -21.43 -19.41 -17.51
C ALA A 110 -22.27 -18.98 -16.29
N ASN A 111 -21.68 -18.97 -15.09
CA ASN A 111 -22.31 -18.51 -13.86
C ASN A 111 -22.05 -17.02 -13.58
N ARG A 112 -21.51 -16.28 -14.57
CA ARG A 112 -21.06 -14.89 -14.44
C ARG A 112 -20.00 -14.70 -13.35
N GLN A 113 -19.16 -15.70 -13.14
CA GLN A 113 -17.99 -15.58 -12.28
C GLN A 113 -16.75 -15.31 -13.13
N TRP A 114 -15.99 -14.30 -12.75
CA TRP A 114 -14.69 -14.03 -13.34
C TRP A 114 -13.65 -14.99 -12.76
N ILE A 115 -13.14 -15.89 -13.59
CA ILE A 115 -12.09 -16.83 -13.25
C ILE A 115 -10.74 -16.14 -13.48
N LEU A 116 -10.00 -15.90 -12.40
CA LEU A 116 -8.78 -15.11 -12.48
C LEU A 116 -7.62 -15.93 -13.03
N SER A 117 -6.96 -15.38 -14.05
CA SER A 117 -5.67 -15.83 -14.55
C SER A 117 -4.50 -15.25 -13.74
N GLU A 118 -3.29 -15.78 -13.96
CA GLU A 118 -2.07 -15.20 -13.39
C GLU A 118 -1.86 -13.73 -13.82
N LEU A 119 -2.28 -13.37 -15.04
CA LEU A 119 -2.22 -12.00 -15.53
C LEU A 119 -3.22 -11.11 -14.78
N ASP A 120 -4.47 -11.56 -14.59
CA ASP A 120 -5.47 -10.80 -13.82
C ASP A 120 -4.96 -10.48 -12.42
N LEU A 121 -4.38 -11.46 -11.74
CA LEU A 121 -3.79 -11.30 -10.41
C LEU A 121 -2.66 -10.26 -10.41
N LYS A 122 -1.84 -10.20 -11.46
CA LYS A 122 -0.78 -9.20 -11.60
C LYS A 122 -1.37 -7.79 -11.79
N LEU A 123 -2.37 -7.65 -12.66
CA LEU A 123 -3.02 -6.37 -12.91
C LEU A 123 -3.72 -5.85 -11.65
N MET A 124 -4.45 -6.73 -10.94
CA MET A 124 -5.04 -6.38 -9.65
C MET A 124 -3.97 -5.92 -8.65
N ALA A 125 -2.84 -6.62 -8.54
CA ALA A 125 -1.76 -6.22 -7.64
C ALA A 125 -1.21 -4.81 -7.94
N LEU A 126 -1.09 -4.43 -9.22
CA LEU A 126 -0.65 -3.08 -9.61
C LEU A 126 -1.69 -2.01 -9.22
N GLY A 127 -2.97 -2.25 -9.54
CA GLY A 127 -4.03 -1.26 -9.24
C GLY A 127 -4.39 -1.17 -7.77
N CYS A 128 -4.41 -2.28 -7.03
CA CYS A 128 -4.58 -2.27 -5.57
C CYS A 128 -3.50 -1.39 -4.92
N TYR A 129 -2.27 -1.40 -5.46
CA TYR A 129 -1.21 -0.57 -4.90
C TYR A 129 -1.42 0.93 -5.12
N VAL A 130 -1.96 1.33 -6.27
CA VAL A 130 -2.40 2.72 -6.51
C VAL A 130 -3.52 3.11 -5.53
N LEU A 131 -4.55 2.27 -5.42
CA LEU A 131 -5.70 2.53 -4.54
C LEU A 131 -5.35 2.46 -3.04
N GLY A 132 -4.18 1.93 -2.70
CA GLY A 132 -3.63 1.87 -1.34
C GLY A 132 -3.25 3.21 -0.73
N CYS A 133 -3.19 4.31 -1.50
CA CYS A 133 -2.83 5.64 -0.98
C CYS A 133 -1.50 5.60 -0.19
N ALA A 134 -0.50 4.88 -0.71
CA ALA A 134 0.79 4.57 -0.08
C ALA A 134 0.74 3.63 1.16
N GLY A 135 -0.43 3.15 1.57
CA GLY A 135 -0.59 2.15 2.63
C GLY A 135 -1.25 0.85 2.14
N GLY A 136 -1.96 0.15 3.04
CA GLY A 136 -2.53 -1.19 2.76
C GLY A 136 -1.51 -2.33 2.59
N GLY A 137 -0.21 -2.03 2.70
CA GLY A 137 0.90 -2.98 2.53
C GLY A 137 1.36 -3.12 1.07
N SER A 138 2.60 -3.59 0.88
CA SER A 138 3.11 -3.93 -0.46
C SER A 138 2.25 -5.04 -1.06
N THR A 139 2.01 -5.01 -2.38
CA THR A 139 1.25 -6.06 -3.08
C THR A 139 2.13 -7.21 -3.57
N TYR A 140 3.46 -7.04 -3.57
CA TYR A 140 4.39 -7.96 -4.22
C TYR A 140 4.36 -9.35 -3.59
N THR A 141 4.49 -9.44 -2.26
CA THR A 141 4.54 -10.73 -1.54
C THR A 141 3.22 -11.50 -1.68
N GLU A 142 2.10 -10.80 -1.59
CA GLU A 142 0.75 -11.32 -1.74
C GLU A 142 0.48 -11.79 -3.18
N TYR A 143 0.92 -11.02 -4.18
CA TYR A 143 0.86 -11.45 -5.58
C TYR A 143 1.68 -12.73 -5.80
N LEU A 144 2.91 -12.82 -5.28
CA LEU A 144 3.72 -14.03 -5.41
C LEU A 144 3.04 -15.26 -4.80
N GLN A 145 2.35 -15.09 -3.67
CA GLN A 145 1.57 -16.16 -3.04
C GLN A 145 0.43 -16.62 -3.94
N LEU A 146 -0.37 -15.68 -4.46
CA LEU A 146 -1.49 -15.99 -5.36
C LEU A 146 -1.02 -16.61 -6.68
N ARG A 147 0.05 -16.08 -7.26
CA ARG A 147 0.71 -16.63 -8.45
C ARG A 147 1.14 -18.08 -8.25
N ASN A 148 1.80 -18.38 -7.13
CA ASN A 148 2.24 -19.74 -6.83
C ASN A 148 1.04 -20.69 -6.62
N MET A 149 -0.05 -20.20 -6.02
CA MET A 149 -1.30 -20.97 -5.89
C MET A 149 -1.98 -21.21 -7.23
N SER A 150 -2.01 -20.21 -8.12
CA SER A 150 -2.52 -20.33 -9.49
C SER A 150 -1.75 -21.39 -10.27
N ARG A 151 -0.42 -21.34 -10.23
CA ARG A 151 0.47 -22.34 -10.85
C ARG A 151 0.34 -23.74 -10.26
N ALA A 152 -0.08 -23.85 -9.00
CA ALA A 152 -0.41 -25.12 -8.36
C ALA A 152 -1.81 -25.66 -8.74
N GLY A 153 -2.55 -24.96 -9.61
CA GLY A 153 -3.86 -25.37 -10.11
C GLY A 153 -5.04 -24.92 -9.24
N HIS A 154 -4.84 -24.00 -8.29
CA HIS A 154 -5.93 -23.44 -7.51
C HIS A 154 -6.66 -22.35 -8.28
N VAL A 155 -7.98 -22.29 -8.08
CA VAL A 155 -8.89 -21.41 -8.82
C VAL A 155 -9.32 -20.25 -7.92
N PHE A 156 -9.43 -19.07 -8.52
CA PHE A 156 -9.92 -17.84 -7.90
C PHE A 156 -11.11 -17.35 -8.72
N ARG A 157 -12.18 -16.95 -8.03
CA ARG A 157 -13.42 -16.48 -8.64
C ARG A 157 -13.78 -15.12 -8.08
N VAL A 158 -14.20 -14.21 -8.95
CA VAL A 158 -14.82 -12.94 -8.56
C VAL A 158 -16.28 -12.96 -9.00
N ALA A 159 -17.17 -12.52 -8.12
CA ALA A 159 -18.61 -12.47 -8.36
C ALA A 159 -19.17 -11.08 -8.06
N GLU A 160 -20.29 -10.75 -8.69
CA GLU A 160 -21.02 -9.51 -8.46
C GLU A 160 -21.78 -9.57 -7.13
N SER A 161 -21.87 -8.45 -6.42
CA SER A 161 -22.64 -8.37 -5.17
C SER A 161 -24.15 -8.58 -5.37
N SER A 162 -24.65 -8.38 -6.60
CA SER A 162 -26.03 -8.67 -7.03
C SER A 162 -26.35 -10.16 -7.04
N ALA A 163 -25.35 -11.05 -7.07
CA ALA A 163 -25.54 -12.49 -6.98
C ALA A 163 -25.91 -12.96 -5.56
N LEU A 164 -25.75 -12.10 -4.55
CA LEU A 164 -26.04 -12.43 -3.16
C LEU A 164 -27.53 -12.33 -2.84
N SER A 165 -28.02 -13.29 -2.05
CA SER A 165 -29.26 -13.15 -1.32
C SER A 165 -29.08 -12.21 -0.12
N ALA A 166 -30.16 -11.59 0.34
CA ALA A 166 -30.13 -10.70 1.51
C ALA A 166 -29.60 -11.39 2.79
N THR A 167 -29.76 -12.71 2.87
CA THR A 167 -29.37 -13.55 4.03
C THR A 167 -28.05 -14.27 3.84
N ASP A 168 -27.38 -14.10 2.70
CA ASP A 168 -26.09 -14.73 2.47
C ASP A 168 -25.06 -14.22 3.47
N VAL A 169 -24.17 -15.11 3.91
CA VAL A 169 -23.12 -14.79 4.88
C VAL A 169 -21.83 -14.49 4.11
N VAL A 170 -21.32 -13.29 4.29
CA VAL A 170 -20.09 -12.81 3.65
C VAL A 170 -19.01 -12.63 4.71
N LEU A 171 -17.85 -13.23 4.48
CA LEU A 171 -16.68 -13.09 5.35
C LEU A 171 -15.76 -11.99 4.84
N TYR A 172 -15.05 -11.30 5.72
CA TYR A 172 -14.05 -10.31 5.32
C TYR A 172 -12.95 -10.17 6.38
N GLY A 173 -11.85 -9.56 5.97
CA GLY A 173 -10.72 -9.27 6.84
C GLY A 173 -9.44 -9.09 6.02
N GLY A 174 -8.31 -9.24 6.68
CA GLY A 174 -7.00 -9.08 6.07
C GLY A 174 -5.91 -9.07 7.14
N TYR A 175 -4.85 -8.32 6.90
CA TYR A 175 -3.81 -8.10 7.90
C TYR A 175 -4.08 -6.85 8.73
N MET A 176 -3.60 -6.88 9.97
CA MET A 176 -3.52 -5.74 10.86
C MET A 176 -2.09 -5.66 11.42
N GLY A 177 -1.49 -4.48 11.41
CA GLY A 177 -0.16 -4.26 11.97
C GLY A 177 0.63 -3.21 11.21
N SER A 178 1.95 -3.31 11.30
CA SER A 178 2.88 -2.36 10.67
C SER A 178 3.24 -2.83 9.25
N PRO A 179 3.02 -1.99 8.21
CA PRO A 179 3.47 -2.29 6.86
C PRO A 179 4.97 -2.54 6.75
N ALA A 180 5.79 -1.91 7.61
CA ALA A 180 7.24 -2.12 7.64
C ALA A 180 7.61 -3.57 8.01
N VAL A 181 6.84 -4.19 8.91
CA VAL A 181 7.02 -5.61 9.26
C VAL A 181 6.62 -6.51 8.10
N SER A 182 5.54 -6.17 7.38
CA SER A 182 5.06 -6.97 6.24
C SER A 182 6.08 -7.07 5.09
N VAL A 183 7.01 -6.13 4.96
CA VAL A 183 8.07 -6.17 3.95
C VAL A 183 9.21 -7.11 4.35
N GLU A 184 9.51 -7.22 5.65
CA GLU A 184 10.64 -8.01 6.15
C GLU A 184 10.22 -9.44 6.54
N ARG A 185 9.01 -9.61 7.07
CA ARG A 185 8.48 -10.89 7.55
C ARG A 185 7.61 -11.54 6.47
N THR A 186 8.02 -12.72 6.03
CA THR A 186 7.20 -13.54 5.11
C THR A 186 5.85 -13.87 5.74
N SER A 187 4.78 -13.82 4.94
CA SER A 187 3.42 -14.20 5.34
C SER A 187 3.32 -15.67 5.70
N ALA A 188 2.60 -15.96 6.78
CA ALA A 188 2.11 -17.29 7.12
C ALA A 188 0.63 -17.39 6.71
N ASP A 189 -0.16 -18.17 7.45
CA ASP A 189 -1.59 -18.34 7.25
C ASP A 189 -2.42 -17.44 8.19
N GLU A 190 -1.86 -16.33 8.68
CA GLU A 190 -2.41 -15.57 9.81
C GLU A 190 -3.89 -15.18 9.62
N PHE A 191 -4.26 -14.65 8.45
CA PHE A 191 -5.64 -14.24 8.15
C PHE A 191 -6.60 -15.45 8.09
N MET A 192 -6.14 -16.56 7.51
CA MET A 192 -6.94 -17.78 7.45
C MET A 192 -7.12 -18.41 8.83
N ASP A 193 -6.11 -18.36 9.68
CA ASP A 193 -6.20 -18.87 11.04
C ASP A 193 -7.14 -18.01 11.89
N ALA A 194 -7.04 -16.68 11.81
CA ALA A 194 -8.02 -15.79 12.45
C ALA A 194 -9.46 -16.05 11.97
N THR A 195 -9.65 -16.30 10.68
CA THR A 195 -10.96 -16.62 10.10
C THR A 195 -11.49 -17.95 10.65
N LYS A 196 -10.67 -19.00 10.72
CA LYS A 196 -11.08 -20.30 11.29
C LYS A 196 -11.49 -20.18 12.76
N GLU A 197 -10.70 -19.47 13.56
CA GLU A 197 -10.99 -19.23 14.97
C GLU A 197 -12.33 -18.52 15.17
N LEU A 198 -12.59 -17.48 14.36
CA LEU A 198 -13.85 -16.76 14.41
C LEU A 198 -15.04 -17.63 13.98
N LEU A 199 -14.90 -18.39 12.90
CA LEU A 199 -15.95 -19.30 12.42
C LEU A 199 -16.28 -20.38 13.45
N GLN A 200 -15.25 -20.95 14.08
CA GLN A 200 -15.41 -21.93 15.16
C GLN A 200 -16.13 -21.32 16.37
N PHE A 201 -15.73 -20.13 16.80
CA PHE A 201 -16.39 -19.42 17.90
C PHE A 201 -17.86 -19.11 17.61
N LEU A 202 -18.19 -18.75 16.37
CA LEU A 202 -19.55 -18.46 15.94
C LEU A 202 -20.39 -19.71 15.64
N GLY A 203 -19.77 -20.89 15.56
CA GLY A 203 -20.43 -22.12 15.10
C GLY A 203 -20.89 -22.04 13.64
N LEU A 204 -20.27 -21.17 12.83
CA LEU A 204 -20.64 -20.96 11.42
C LEU A 204 -19.89 -21.93 10.52
N THR A 205 -20.66 -22.75 9.80
CA THR A 205 -20.13 -23.74 8.84
C THR A 205 -20.55 -23.46 7.40
N LYS A 206 -21.40 -22.45 7.19
CA LYS A 206 -21.91 -22.06 5.88
C LYS A 206 -21.68 -20.57 5.66
N TYR A 207 -21.08 -20.25 4.52
CA TYR A 207 -20.79 -18.91 4.05
C TYR A 207 -20.81 -18.92 2.52
N SER A 208 -21.22 -17.80 1.93
CA SER A 208 -21.52 -17.72 0.49
C SER A 208 -20.40 -17.04 -0.31
N ALA A 209 -19.68 -16.10 0.31
CA ALA A 209 -18.63 -15.34 -0.34
C ALA A 209 -17.62 -14.78 0.66
N VAL A 210 -16.49 -14.29 0.14
CA VAL A 210 -15.55 -13.43 0.85
C VAL A 210 -15.47 -12.06 0.20
N MET A 211 -15.11 -11.03 0.96
CA MET A 211 -14.95 -9.66 0.46
C MET A 211 -13.70 -9.01 1.05
N GLY A 212 -13.12 -8.06 0.32
CA GLY A 212 -12.01 -7.26 0.84
C GLY A 212 -12.46 -6.40 2.02
N LEU A 213 -11.60 -6.29 3.03
CA LEU A 213 -11.70 -5.19 4.00
C LEU A 213 -11.50 -3.85 3.28
N GLU A 214 -10.43 -3.79 2.51
CA GLU A 214 -10.01 -2.65 1.72
C GLU A 214 -9.46 -3.16 0.39
N ILE A 215 -9.64 -2.40 -0.69
CA ILE A 215 -8.99 -2.70 -1.99
C ILE A 215 -7.51 -2.28 -2.02
N GLY A 216 -7.11 -1.44 -1.06
CA GLY A 216 -5.78 -0.83 -1.04
C GLY A 216 -4.66 -1.80 -0.65
N GLY A 217 -3.55 -1.73 -1.37
CA GLY A 217 -2.32 -2.47 -1.07
C GLY A 217 -2.47 -3.99 -1.06
N GLY A 218 -1.59 -4.67 -0.33
CA GLY A 218 -1.59 -6.14 -0.18
C GLY A 218 -2.86 -6.70 0.47
N ASN A 219 -3.54 -5.90 1.30
CA ASN A 219 -4.85 -6.26 1.84
C ASN A 219 -5.92 -6.46 0.75
N GLY A 220 -5.86 -5.68 -0.34
CA GLY A 220 -6.72 -5.84 -1.51
C GLY A 220 -6.64 -7.21 -2.19
N LEU A 221 -5.59 -7.98 -1.92
CA LEU A 221 -5.38 -9.32 -2.48
C LEU A 221 -5.81 -10.46 -1.53
N GLN A 222 -6.10 -10.15 -0.25
CA GLN A 222 -6.39 -11.18 0.76
C GLN A 222 -7.71 -11.92 0.53
N ALA A 223 -8.70 -11.25 -0.05
CA ALA A 223 -9.98 -11.88 -0.36
C ALA A 223 -9.81 -12.99 -1.41
N PHE A 224 -8.94 -12.82 -2.42
CA PHE A 224 -8.63 -13.89 -3.38
C PHE A 224 -7.94 -15.07 -2.70
N PHE A 225 -6.99 -14.79 -1.81
CA PHE A 225 -6.31 -15.84 -1.05
C PHE A 225 -7.30 -16.69 -0.25
N ALA A 226 -8.18 -16.03 0.52
CA ALA A 226 -9.17 -16.70 1.36
C ALA A 226 -10.27 -17.42 0.55
N GLY A 227 -10.75 -16.83 -0.54
CA GLY A 227 -11.80 -17.38 -1.39
C GLY A 227 -11.33 -18.49 -2.36
N SER A 228 -10.02 -18.63 -2.55
CA SER A 228 -9.46 -19.64 -3.45
C SER A 228 -9.95 -21.06 -3.17
N SER A 229 -9.92 -21.92 -4.18
CA SER A 229 -10.29 -23.34 -4.05
C SER A 229 -9.39 -24.15 -3.09
N LYS A 230 -8.25 -23.60 -2.68
CA LYS A 230 -7.38 -24.18 -1.65
C LYS A 230 -7.93 -23.96 -0.23
N ARG A 231 -8.74 -22.92 -0.03
CA ARG A 231 -9.09 -22.38 1.28
C ARG A 231 -10.59 -22.53 1.53
N LEU A 232 -11.35 -21.45 1.43
CA LEU A 232 -12.79 -21.45 1.71
C LEU A 232 -13.62 -21.90 0.51
N ASP A 233 -13.03 -21.92 -0.69
CA ASP A 233 -13.66 -22.33 -1.95
C ASP A 233 -14.98 -21.57 -2.24
N VAL A 234 -14.98 -20.25 -2.04
CA VAL A 234 -16.11 -19.35 -2.30
C VAL A 234 -15.65 -18.12 -3.09
N PRO A 235 -16.51 -17.49 -3.91
CA PRO A 235 -16.10 -16.33 -4.69
C PRO A 235 -15.72 -15.14 -3.81
N CYS A 236 -14.77 -14.34 -4.29
CA CYS A 236 -14.53 -12.98 -3.84
C CYS A 236 -15.57 -12.05 -4.46
N LEU A 237 -16.14 -11.13 -3.68
CA LEU A 237 -17.03 -10.10 -4.24
C LEU A 237 -16.22 -8.99 -4.89
N ASP A 238 -16.73 -8.43 -5.98
CA ASP A 238 -16.22 -7.19 -6.58
C ASP A 238 -16.67 -5.97 -5.78
N ALA A 239 -16.21 -5.89 -4.54
CA ALA A 239 -16.48 -4.81 -3.60
C ALA A 239 -15.51 -4.89 -2.41
N ASP A 240 -15.44 -3.79 -1.65
CA ASP A 240 -14.80 -3.77 -0.34
C ASP A 240 -15.44 -2.73 0.60
N TRP A 241 -14.97 -2.65 1.85
CA TRP A 241 -15.55 -1.76 2.85
C TRP A 241 -14.95 -0.35 2.90
N MET A 242 -14.00 -0.01 2.02
CA MET A 242 -13.30 1.27 2.09
C MET A 242 -13.19 1.98 0.72
N GLY A 243 -13.01 1.27 -0.39
CA GLY A 243 -12.70 1.84 -1.72
C GLY A 243 -11.30 2.45 -1.83
N ARG A 244 -10.51 2.33 -0.77
CA ARG A 244 -9.13 2.81 -0.56
C ARG A 244 -8.52 2.05 0.61
N ALA A 245 -7.30 2.36 1.04
CA ALA A 245 -6.81 1.92 2.35
C ALA A 245 -7.06 2.95 3.47
N PHE A 246 -7.35 2.47 4.68
CA PHE A 246 -7.36 3.28 5.90
C PHE A 246 -6.53 2.63 7.02
N PRO A 247 -6.01 3.43 7.98
CA PRO A 247 -5.09 2.87 8.97
C PRO A 247 -5.74 1.94 10.00
N THR A 248 -7.07 1.96 10.15
CA THR A 248 -7.80 1.27 11.24
C THR A 248 -9.04 0.51 10.76
N TYR A 249 -9.35 -0.61 11.40
CA TYR A 249 -10.47 -1.49 11.01
C TYR A 249 -11.85 -0.88 11.26
N TYR A 250 -11.96 0.08 12.18
CA TYR A 250 -13.21 0.81 12.39
C TYR A 250 -13.46 1.86 11.30
N GLN A 251 -12.44 2.23 10.51
CA GLN A 251 -12.61 3.11 9.34
C GLN A 251 -13.10 2.30 8.14
N THR A 252 -14.30 1.73 8.27
CA THR A 252 -15.03 1.06 7.19
C THR A 252 -16.38 1.72 6.95
N THR A 253 -16.89 1.65 5.73
CA THR A 253 -18.26 2.10 5.41
C THR A 253 -19.30 1.29 6.18
N LEU A 254 -19.01 0.04 6.54
CA LEU A 254 -19.83 -0.73 7.47
C LEU A 254 -20.00 0.00 8.81
N CYS A 255 -18.91 0.41 9.47
CA CYS A 255 -18.97 1.13 10.74
C CYS A 255 -19.57 2.54 10.62
N VAL A 256 -19.54 3.15 9.44
CA VAL A 256 -20.26 4.42 9.17
C VAL A 256 -21.77 4.21 9.27
N HIS A 257 -22.29 3.16 8.63
CA HIS A 257 -23.74 2.97 8.49
C HIS A 257 -24.35 2.02 9.52
N LYS A 258 -23.54 1.19 10.18
CA LYS A 258 -23.96 0.17 11.15
C LYS A 258 -22.95 0.07 12.30
N ARG A 259 -23.01 1.03 13.22
CA ARG A 259 -22.08 1.16 14.36
C ARG A 259 -22.15 -0.01 15.34
N GLY A 260 -21.00 -0.37 15.91
CA GLY A 260 -20.88 -1.38 16.96
C GLY A 260 -20.85 -2.82 16.45
N GLU A 261 -20.67 -3.01 15.14
CA GLU A 261 -20.73 -4.31 14.48
C GLU A 261 -19.36 -4.93 14.20
N LEU A 262 -18.25 -4.29 14.60
CA LEU A 262 -16.92 -4.85 14.35
C LEU A 262 -16.62 -6.08 15.21
N ALA A 263 -17.24 -6.21 16.39
CA ALA A 263 -17.13 -7.40 17.26
C ALA A 263 -18.33 -8.37 17.08
N PRO A 264 -18.12 -9.70 17.15
CA PRO A 264 -16.86 -10.36 17.47
C PRO A 264 -15.83 -10.31 16.35
N ALA A 265 -14.56 -10.16 16.72
CA ALA A 265 -13.42 -10.14 15.79
C ALA A 265 -12.31 -11.03 16.33
N ALA A 266 -11.55 -11.66 15.42
CA ALA A 266 -10.44 -12.52 15.77
C ALA A 266 -9.14 -12.00 15.16
N ILE A 267 -8.02 -12.18 15.88
CA ILE A 267 -6.67 -11.98 15.37
C ILE A 267 -5.83 -13.24 15.56
N SER A 268 -4.86 -13.47 14.68
CA SER A 268 -3.88 -14.56 14.78
C SER A 268 -2.51 -14.13 14.28
N SER A 269 -1.43 -14.58 14.93
CA SER A 269 -0.05 -14.37 14.46
C SER A 269 0.47 -15.48 13.54
N GLY A 270 -0.32 -16.53 13.28
CA GLY A 270 0.08 -17.67 12.45
C GLY A 270 1.13 -18.60 13.06
N ASP A 271 1.58 -18.31 14.29
CA ASP A 271 2.49 -19.15 15.08
C ASP A 271 1.76 -19.87 16.23
N GLY A 272 0.44 -20.04 16.09
CA GLY A 272 -0.42 -20.72 17.06
C GLY A 272 -1.00 -19.81 18.16
N ARG A 273 -0.70 -18.51 18.17
CA ARG A 273 -1.38 -17.55 19.07
C ARG A 273 -2.55 -16.90 18.34
N ALA A 274 -3.73 -16.99 18.92
CA ALA A 274 -4.94 -16.33 18.44
C ALA A 274 -5.73 -15.72 19.61
N MET A 275 -6.47 -14.65 19.31
CA MET A 275 -7.33 -13.97 20.28
C MET A 275 -8.66 -13.63 19.62
N ILE A 276 -9.76 -13.77 20.35
CA ILE A 276 -11.10 -13.37 19.91
C ILE A 276 -11.61 -12.30 20.87
N MET A 277 -11.92 -11.12 20.35
CA MET A 277 -12.70 -10.13 21.05
C MET A 277 -14.17 -10.41 20.80
N THR A 278 -14.91 -10.73 21.87
CA THR A 278 -16.33 -11.13 21.75
C THR A 278 -17.30 -9.95 21.78
N LYS A 279 -16.90 -8.84 22.41
CA LYS A 279 -17.70 -7.61 22.56
C LYS A 279 -16.81 -6.40 22.88
N ALA A 280 -17.30 -5.21 22.56
CA ALA A 280 -16.70 -3.93 22.93
C ALA A 280 -17.80 -2.87 23.11
N SER A 281 -17.45 -1.70 23.67
CA SER A 281 -18.37 -0.57 23.79
C SER A 281 -18.65 0.11 22.44
N ASP A 282 -17.68 0.12 21.54
CA ASP A 282 -17.73 0.69 20.20
C ASP A 282 -16.64 0.08 19.31
N ASP A 283 -16.72 0.33 18.00
CA ASP A 283 -15.80 -0.22 17.00
C ASP A 283 -14.35 0.27 17.17
N LYS A 284 -14.16 1.49 17.68
CA LYS A 284 -12.81 2.06 17.89
C LYS A 284 -12.07 1.33 19.00
N VAL A 285 -12.78 0.95 20.07
CA VAL A 285 -12.20 0.13 21.15
C VAL A 285 -11.76 -1.24 20.64
N VAL A 286 -12.49 -1.84 19.68
CA VAL A 286 -12.09 -3.10 19.06
C VAL A 286 -10.71 -2.96 18.38
N ASP A 287 -10.53 -1.99 17.49
CA ASP A 287 -9.24 -1.77 16.82
C ASP A 287 -8.12 -1.46 17.81
N VAL A 288 -8.35 -0.53 18.76
CA VAL A 288 -7.32 -0.12 19.73
C VAL A 288 -6.83 -1.30 20.58
N ALA A 289 -7.76 -2.12 21.08
CA ALA A 289 -7.42 -3.26 21.92
C ALA A 289 -6.74 -4.38 21.15
N LEU A 290 -7.25 -4.74 19.96
CA LEU A 290 -6.61 -5.76 19.11
C LEU A 290 -5.23 -5.28 18.64
N ARG A 291 -5.07 -3.99 18.34
CA ARG A 291 -3.78 -3.40 17.93
C ARG A 291 -2.75 -3.40 19.04
N ALA A 292 -3.17 -3.21 20.28
CA ALA A 292 -2.28 -3.40 21.43
C ALA A 292 -1.80 -4.86 21.52
N ALA A 293 -2.69 -5.85 21.34
CA ALA A 293 -2.29 -7.26 21.30
C ALA A 293 -1.37 -7.58 20.11
N CYS A 294 -1.63 -6.99 18.94
CA CYS A 294 -0.81 -7.15 17.75
C CYS A 294 0.67 -6.80 17.98
N SER A 295 0.96 -5.78 18.78
CA SER A 295 2.35 -5.41 19.13
C SER A 295 3.10 -6.56 19.82
N GLU A 296 2.45 -7.28 20.74
CA GLU A 296 2.99 -8.46 21.43
C GLU A 296 3.01 -9.72 20.55
N MET A 297 2.20 -9.72 19.48
CA MET A 297 2.08 -10.80 18.50
C MET A 297 3.02 -10.60 17.28
N GLY A 298 4.13 -9.87 17.47
CA GLY A 298 5.13 -9.65 16.42
C GLY A 298 4.78 -8.50 15.46
N SER A 299 3.94 -7.57 15.89
CA SER A 299 3.56 -6.33 15.18
C SER A 299 2.91 -6.51 13.80
N ARG A 300 2.44 -7.73 13.52
CA ARG A 300 1.61 -8.07 12.35
C ARG A 300 0.81 -9.34 12.66
N VAL A 301 -0.49 -9.27 12.46
CA VAL A 301 -1.46 -10.37 12.65
C VAL A 301 -2.43 -10.40 11.48
N GLY A 302 -3.03 -11.55 11.22
CA GLY A 302 -4.25 -11.64 10.43
C GLY A 302 -5.44 -11.28 11.31
N MET A 303 -6.46 -10.66 10.74
CA MET A 303 -7.68 -10.26 11.43
C MET A 303 -8.90 -10.63 10.60
N ALA A 304 -9.87 -11.27 11.25
CA ALA A 304 -11.18 -11.59 10.68
C ALA A 304 -12.25 -10.72 11.35
N GLY A 305 -13.03 -10.03 10.51
CA GLY A 305 -14.17 -9.24 10.96
C GLY A 305 -15.42 -10.09 11.15
N LYS A 306 -16.38 -9.58 11.93
CA LYS A 306 -17.69 -10.21 12.11
C LYS A 306 -18.34 -10.49 10.74
N PRO A 307 -18.79 -11.73 10.45
CA PRO A 307 -19.51 -12.00 9.21
C PRO A 307 -20.74 -11.10 9.03
N VAL A 308 -20.94 -10.64 7.81
CA VAL A 308 -22.01 -9.71 7.43
C VAL A 308 -23.03 -10.37 6.51
N SER A 309 -24.20 -9.74 6.38
CA SER A 309 -25.23 -10.19 5.46
C SER A 309 -25.01 -9.66 4.04
N GLY A 310 -25.51 -10.37 3.03
CA GLY A 310 -25.51 -9.88 1.64
C GLY A 310 -26.25 -8.54 1.48
N LEU A 311 -27.28 -8.31 2.31
CA LEU A 311 -27.98 -7.02 2.36
C LEU A 311 -27.06 -5.88 2.85
N ASP A 312 -26.24 -6.12 3.88
CA ASP A 312 -25.28 -5.13 4.36
C ASP A 312 -24.25 -4.79 3.27
N VAL A 313 -23.78 -5.78 2.52
CA VAL A 313 -22.87 -5.56 1.38
C VAL A 313 -23.52 -4.66 0.33
N GLN A 314 -24.70 -5.03 -0.16
CA GLN A 314 -25.44 -4.27 -1.19
C GLN A 314 -25.70 -2.82 -0.75
N ASN A 315 -25.99 -2.62 0.54
CA ASN A 315 -26.34 -1.30 1.07
C ASN A 315 -25.14 -0.42 1.42
N TYR A 316 -24.00 -0.97 1.82
CA TYR A 316 -22.94 -0.18 2.45
C TYR A 316 -21.55 -0.35 1.83
N ALA A 317 -21.29 -1.40 1.07
CA ALA A 317 -19.98 -1.61 0.45
C ALA A 317 -19.71 -0.60 -0.68
N VAL A 318 -18.43 -0.39 -0.98
CA VAL A 318 -17.97 0.30 -2.18
C VAL A 318 -17.85 -0.73 -3.30
N MET A 319 -18.65 -0.57 -4.35
CA MET A 319 -18.81 -1.56 -5.41
C MET A 319 -17.74 -1.41 -6.49
N ASN A 320 -17.46 -2.51 -7.19
CA ASN A 320 -16.63 -2.61 -8.39
C ASN A 320 -15.16 -2.23 -8.18
N THR A 321 -14.66 -2.38 -6.96
CA THR A 321 -13.29 -1.97 -6.60
C THR A 321 -12.24 -2.96 -7.08
N VAL A 322 -12.56 -4.25 -7.18
CA VAL A 322 -11.70 -5.26 -7.80
C VAL A 322 -11.59 -5.00 -9.30
N SER A 323 -12.72 -4.70 -9.95
CA SER A 323 -12.74 -4.26 -11.35
C SER A 323 -11.90 -3.01 -11.58
N LEU A 324 -12.01 -2.00 -10.71
CA LEU A 324 -11.22 -0.78 -10.78
C LEU A 324 -9.71 -1.06 -10.67
N ALA A 325 -9.30 -1.86 -9.69
CA ALA A 325 -7.90 -2.24 -9.49
C ALA A 325 -7.35 -2.94 -10.74
N TRP A 326 -8.09 -3.87 -11.34
CA TRP A 326 -7.66 -4.53 -12.57
C TRP A 326 -7.50 -3.55 -13.74
N ARG A 327 -8.43 -2.59 -13.91
CA ARG A 327 -8.37 -1.58 -14.98
C ARG A 327 -7.15 -0.67 -14.85
N ILE A 328 -6.90 -0.18 -13.64
CA ILE A 328 -5.71 0.63 -13.33
C ILE A 328 -4.44 -0.16 -13.65
N GLY A 329 -4.35 -1.40 -13.17
CA GLY A 329 -3.19 -2.25 -13.45
C GLY A 329 -2.99 -2.55 -14.94
N ARG A 330 -4.09 -2.73 -15.68
CA ARG A 330 -4.09 -2.94 -17.14
C ARG A 330 -3.45 -1.75 -17.87
N VAL A 331 -3.79 -0.53 -17.47
CA VAL A 331 -3.22 0.71 -18.02
C VAL A 331 -1.75 0.85 -17.67
N ILE A 332 -1.35 0.59 -16.42
CA ILE A 332 0.06 0.65 -16.01
C ILE A 332 0.88 -0.34 -16.85
N GLN A 333 0.40 -1.59 -16.95
CA GLN A 333 1.04 -2.63 -17.73
C GLN A 333 1.13 -2.25 -19.22
N HIS A 334 0.12 -1.55 -19.76
CA HIS A 334 0.14 -1.04 -21.12
C HIS A 334 1.25 -0.01 -21.32
N CYS A 335 1.27 1.04 -20.49
CA CYS A 335 2.28 2.09 -20.55
C CYS A 335 3.71 1.53 -20.42
N GLN A 336 3.91 0.50 -19.60
CA GLN A 336 5.18 -0.21 -19.49
C GLN A 336 5.54 -0.98 -20.78
N GLN A 337 4.58 -1.66 -21.42
CA GLN A 337 4.82 -2.40 -22.67
C GLN A 337 5.11 -1.47 -23.87
N THR A 338 4.51 -0.29 -23.90
CA THR A 338 4.63 0.68 -25.01
C THR A 338 5.65 1.79 -24.77
N SER A 339 6.35 1.78 -23.62
CA SER A 339 7.27 2.85 -23.20
C SER A 339 6.63 4.24 -23.17
N SER A 340 5.34 4.32 -22.79
CA SER A 340 4.54 5.54 -22.76
C SER A 340 4.17 5.96 -21.34
N LEU A 341 5.12 5.82 -20.41
CA LEU A 341 4.95 6.12 -18.98
C LEU A 341 4.59 7.58 -18.70
N CYS A 342 4.93 8.51 -19.60
CA CYS A 342 4.51 9.91 -19.49
C CYS A 342 2.99 10.12 -19.52
N HIS A 343 2.22 9.13 -19.99
CA HIS A 343 0.75 9.18 -20.07
C HIS A 343 0.05 8.35 -18.98
N VAL A 344 0.81 7.70 -18.08
CA VAL A 344 0.24 6.76 -17.10
C VAL A 344 -0.77 7.46 -16.18
N ALA A 345 -0.50 8.71 -15.81
CA ALA A 345 -1.36 9.51 -14.95
C ALA A 345 -2.71 9.81 -15.61
N GLU A 346 -2.68 10.27 -16.85
CA GLU A 346 -3.86 10.61 -17.63
C GLU A 346 -4.71 9.36 -17.90
N MET A 347 -4.09 8.24 -18.26
CA MET A 347 -4.81 7.00 -18.50
C MET A 347 -5.40 6.38 -17.22
N ILE A 348 -4.74 6.52 -16.05
CA ILE A 348 -5.33 6.14 -14.77
C ILE A 348 -6.55 7.02 -14.48
N ILE A 349 -6.45 8.33 -14.70
CA ILE A 349 -7.57 9.27 -14.52
C ILE A 349 -8.77 8.85 -15.38
N ASP A 350 -8.55 8.46 -16.63
CA ASP A 350 -9.62 8.00 -17.52
C ASP A 350 -10.34 6.75 -17.00
N GLU A 351 -9.61 5.78 -16.43
CA GLU A 351 -10.21 4.55 -15.88
C GLU A 351 -10.99 4.74 -14.58
N VAL A 352 -10.74 5.82 -13.83
CA VAL A 352 -11.43 6.12 -12.55
C VAL A 352 -12.59 7.11 -12.70
N GLY A 353 -13.06 7.38 -13.92
CA GLY A 353 -14.17 8.32 -14.21
C GLY A 353 -13.75 9.65 -14.84
N GLY A 354 -12.51 9.73 -15.34
CA GLY A 354 -11.98 10.89 -16.04
C GLY A 354 -11.71 12.11 -15.14
N SER A 355 -11.49 13.25 -15.79
CA SER A 355 -11.11 14.52 -15.12
C SER A 355 -12.16 15.07 -14.13
N GLY A 356 -13.40 14.57 -14.19
CA GLY A 356 -14.45 14.89 -13.22
C GLY A 356 -14.32 14.15 -11.90
N ALA A 357 -13.73 12.94 -11.91
CA ALA A 357 -13.58 12.07 -10.75
C ALA A 357 -12.15 12.03 -10.20
N ALA A 358 -11.13 12.32 -11.02
CA ALA A 358 -9.74 12.34 -10.60
C ALA A 358 -8.90 13.42 -11.28
N LYS A 359 -7.79 13.79 -10.64
CA LYS A 359 -6.89 14.85 -11.09
C LYS A 359 -5.44 14.51 -10.79
N LYS A 360 -4.56 14.93 -11.68
CA LYS A 360 -3.12 15.02 -11.40
C LYS A 360 -2.88 16.25 -10.53
N LEU A 361 -2.40 16.06 -9.31
CA LEU A 361 -2.22 17.13 -8.33
C LEU A 361 -0.84 17.78 -8.48
N TYR A 362 0.19 16.97 -8.69
CA TYR A 362 1.58 17.43 -8.66
C TYR A 362 2.54 16.47 -9.39
N CYS A 363 3.66 16.98 -9.88
CA CYS A 363 4.77 16.19 -10.42
C CYS A 363 6.09 16.78 -9.91
N GLY A 364 6.99 15.93 -9.41
CA GLY A 364 8.24 16.44 -8.85
C GLY A 364 9.18 15.38 -8.31
N LYS A 365 10.17 15.84 -7.56
CA LYS A 365 11.19 15.01 -6.92
C LYS A 365 11.01 15.05 -5.41
N ILE A 366 11.03 13.90 -4.76
CA ILE A 366 11.03 13.83 -3.30
C ILE A 366 12.34 14.42 -2.78
N ILE A 367 12.26 15.49 -1.98
CA ILE A 367 13.40 16.19 -1.37
C ILE A 367 13.50 15.98 0.14
N SER A 368 12.45 15.45 0.78
CA SER A 368 12.49 15.08 2.20
C SER A 368 11.54 13.91 2.45
N VAL A 369 11.96 13.02 3.36
CA VAL A 369 11.15 11.94 3.90
C VAL A 369 11.38 11.91 5.41
N GLU A 370 10.32 12.18 6.17
CA GLU A 370 10.31 12.08 7.62
C GLU A 370 9.50 10.85 8.02
N ASN A 371 10.00 10.05 8.95
CA ASN A 371 9.36 8.79 9.30
C ASN A 371 9.50 8.46 10.80
N LYS A 372 8.40 8.06 11.43
CA LYS A 372 8.29 7.79 12.87
C LYS A 372 7.24 6.72 13.15
N LEU A 373 7.67 5.61 13.75
CA LEU A 373 6.77 4.58 14.25
C LEU A 373 6.15 5.00 15.60
N TYR A 374 4.82 4.94 15.72
CA TYR A 374 4.11 5.20 16.99
C TYR A 374 2.82 4.37 17.08
N LYS A 375 2.67 3.62 18.19
CA LYS A 375 1.49 2.76 18.49
C LYS A 375 1.06 1.84 17.32
N GLY A 376 2.03 1.20 16.65
CA GLY A 376 1.77 0.28 15.54
C GLY A 376 1.37 0.94 14.22
N HIS A 377 1.41 2.28 14.15
CA HIS A 377 1.26 3.04 12.91
C HIS A 377 2.56 3.74 12.55
N ASN A 378 2.74 3.98 11.27
CA ASN A 378 3.85 4.75 10.75
C ASN A 378 3.40 6.17 10.43
N TYR A 379 3.93 7.15 11.16
CA TYR A 379 3.65 8.57 10.98
C TYR A 379 4.82 9.23 10.28
N GLY A 380 4.54 10.13 9.36
CA GLY A 380 5.60 10.85 8.68
C GLY A 380 5.06 11.77 7.63
N SER A 381 5.97 12.24 6.79
CA SER A 381 5.62 13.07 5.66
C SER A 381 6.66 12.97 4.56
N ILE A 382 6.22 13.20 3.33
CA ILE A 382 7.11 13.47 2.20
C ILE A 382 6.94 14.91 1.74
N THR A 383 8.06 15.48 1.29
CA THR A 383 8.10 16.81 0.67
C THR A 383 8.60 16.65 -0.76
N ILE A 384 7.81 17.12 -1.71
CA ILE A 384 8.05 16.97 -3.16
C ILE A 384 8.27 18.37 -3.74
N GLU A 385 9.43 18.60 -4.32
CA GLU A 385 9.74 19.82 -5.06
C GLU A 385 9.41 19.64 -6.53
N ALA A 386 8.80 20.66 -7.16
CA ALA A 386 8.43 20.60 -8.56
C ALA A 386 9.61 20.20 -9.46
N ALA A 387 9.33 19.34 -10.44
CA ALA A 387 10.24 19.17 -11.55
C ALA A 387 10.15 20.43 -12.42
N ASN A 388 11.29 21.02 -12.81
CA ASN A 388 11.32 22.09 -13.82
C ASN A 388 10.90 21.51 -15.18
N GLU A 389 9.60 21.31 -15.37
CA GLU A 389 8.94 20.84 -16.59
C GLU A 389 8.04 21.93 -17.16
N ALA A 390 8.46 23.19 -17.05
CA ALA A 390 7.84 24.27 -17.79
C ALA A 390 8.11 24.05 -19.29
N GLN A 391 7.26 23.28 -19.96
CA GLN A 391 7.17 23.29 -21.42
C GLN A 391 6.53 24.61 -21.85
N ASP A 392 7.35 25.50 -22.40
CA ASP A 392 6.97 26.60 -23.30
C ASP A 392 5.65 27.34 -23.00
N GLY A 393 5.47 27.80 -21.76
CA GLY A 393 4.45 28.80 -21.41
C GLY A 393 2.99 28.37 -21.50
N VAL A 394 2.69 27.08 -21.70
CA VAL A 394 1.31 26.56 -21.63
C VAL A 394 0.96 26.25 -20.18
N PRO A 395 -0.09 26.85 -19.60
CA PRO A 395 -0.55 26.49 -18.26
C PRO A 395 -0.97 25.02 -18.23
N LEU A 396 -0.29 24.21 -17.41
CA LEU A 396 -0.67 22.83 -17.17
C LEU A 396 -1.84 22.78 -16.16
N PRO A 397 -2.73 21.78 -16.23
CA PRO A 397 -3.90 21.69 -15.35
C PRO A 397 -3.55 21.29 -13.90
N PHE A 398 -2.27 21.29 -13.54
CA PHE A 398 -1.73 20.89 -12.24
C PHE A 398 -0.58 21.82 -11.84
N LYS A 399 -0.18 21.80 -10.56
CA LYS A 399 0.89 22.67 -10.04
C LYS A 399 2.27 22.18 -10.52
N THR A 400 3.09 23.12 -10.98
CA THR A 400 4.41 22.87 -11.60
C THR A 400 5.54 23.68 -10.98
N ASP A 401 5.27 24.30 -9.84
CA ASP A 401 6.18 25.11 -9.05
C ASP A 401 6.03 24.79 -7.55
N GLY A 402 6.72 25.54 -6.69
CA GLY A 402 6.58 25.42 -5.24
C GLY A 402 6.96 24.03 -4.70
N VAL A 403 6.28 23.64 -3.62
CA VAL A 403 6.53 22.38 -2.92
C VAL A 403 5.21 21.75 -2.49
N LEU A 404 5.07 20.43 -2.63
CA LEU A 404 3.95 19.67 -2.11
C LEU A 404 4.36 18.90 -0.85
N TYR A 405 3.61 19.09 0.23
CA TYR A 405 3.75 18.38 1.49
C TYR A 405 2.62 17.34 1.64
N ILE A 406 2.99 16.08 1.87
CA ILE A 406 2.04 14.98 2.08
C ILE A 406 2.35 14.30 3.41
N PRO A 407 1.60 14.59 4.49
CA PRO A 407 1.66 13.82 5.71
C PRO A 407 0.89 12.51 5.57
N TYR A 408 1.38 11.48 6.26
CA TYR A 408 0.78 10.15 6.26
C TYR A 408 0.72 9.52 7.67
N LYS A 409 -0.27 8.65 7.87
CA LYS A 409 -0.38 7.70 8.98
C LYS A 409 -0.68 6.34 8.35
N ASN A 410 0.34 5.55 8.06
CA ASN A 410 0.32 4.40 7.13
C ASN A 410 -0.09 4.77 5.69
N GLU A 411 -1.14 5.56 5.50
CA GLU A 411 -1.64 6.06 4.22
C GLU A 411 -1.51 7.60 4.16
N SER A 412 -1.45 8.15 2.93
CA SER A 412 -1.48 9.59 2.65
C SER A 412 -2.81 10.21 3.10
N ILE A 413 -2.73 11.32 3.85
CA ILE A 413 -3.89 11.97 4.48
C ILE A 413 -4.28 13.29 3.81
N LEU A 414 -3.27 14.09 3.47
CA LEU A 414 -3.42 15.47 3.01
C LEU A 414 -2.40 15.73 1.90
N ALA A 415 -2.74 16.57 0.95
CA ALA A 415 -1.81 17.14 -0.01
C ALA A 415 -1.86 18.67 0.12
N GLU A 416 -0.89 19.25 0.82
CA GLU A 416 -0.78 20.69 1.04
C GLU A 416 0.30 21.24 0.11
N TYR A 417 -0.08 22.16 -0.78
CA TYR A 417 0.83 22.84 -1.68
C TYR A 417 1.23 24.19 -1.10
N GLU A 418 2.53 24.46 -1.10
CA GLU A 418 3.13 25.75 -0.76
C GLU A 418 3.73 26.38 -2.02
N ASN A 419 3.25 27.56 -2.41
CA ASN A 419 3.78 28.27 -3.57
C ASN A 419 5.15 28.92 -3.26
N PRO A 420 5.89 29.41 -4.28
CA PRO A 420 7.18 30.09 -4.06
C PRO A 420 7.13 31.33 -3.15
N GLN A 421 5.94 31.88 -2.89
CA GLN A 421 5.70 33.01 -1.99
C GLN A 421 5.37 32.56 -0.55
N GLY A 422 5.33 31.26 -0.26
CA GLY A 422 5.03 30.70 1.06
C GLY A 422 3.54 30.59 1.39
N LEU A 423 2.64 30.78 0.42
CA LEU A 423 1.20 30.59 0.62
C LEU A 423 0.82 29.11 0.49
N LYS A 424 0.09 28.61 1.49
CA LYS A 424 -0.36 27.21 1.58
C LYS A 424 -1.79 27.03 1.09
N THR A 425 -2.03 25.99 0.31
CA THR A 425 -3.34 25.58 -0.19
C THR A 425 -3.48 24.07 -0.12
N VAL A 426 -4.59 23.58 0.45
CA VAL A 426 -4.92 22.15 0.42
C VAL A 426 -5.44 21.78 -0.97
N LEU A 427 -4.76 20.86 -1.64
CA LEU A 427 -5.15 20.34 -2.95
C LEU A 427 -6.09 19.13 -2.83
N ALA A 428 -5.88 18.28 -1.83
CA ALA A 428 -6.66 17.07 -1.58
C ALA A 428 -6.57 16.67 -0.10
N THR A 429 -7.61 16.03 0.42
CA THR A 429 -7.59 15.44 1.75
C THR A 429 -8.54 14.23 1.81
N VAL A 430 -8.30 13.33 2.75
CA VAL A 430 -9.19 12.20 3.06
C VAL A 430 -10.65 12.67 3.23
N PRO A 431 -11.65 11.87 2.81
CA PRO A 431 -11.54 10.48 2.34
C PRO A 431 -11.00 10.30 0.92
N ASP A 432 -10.84 11.36 0.13
CA ASP A 432 -10.28 11.27 -1.23
C ASP A 432 -8.90 10.60 -1.23
N LEU A 433 -8.63 9.83 -2.26
CA LEU A 433 -7.40 9.06 -2.38
C LEU A 433 -6.27 9.97 -2.86
N ILE A 434 -5.13 9.89 -2.19
CA ILE A 434 -3.89 10.58 -2.57
C ILE A 434 -2.87 9.50 -2.91
N CYS A 435 -2.68 9.28 -4.21
CA CYS A 435 -1.83 8.22 -4.73
C CYS A 435 -0.49 8.82 -5.20
N VAL A 436 0.62 8.24 -4.77
CA VAL A 436 1.97 8.64 -5.19
C VAL A 436 2.50 7.55 -6.12
N VAL A 437 2.84 7.92 -7.34
CA VAL A 437 3.29 7.01 -8.40
C VAL A 437 4.72 7.36 -8.78
N ASP A 438 5.60 6.37 -8.91
CA ASP A 438 6.95 6.57 -9.43
C ASP A 438 6.88 6.88 -10.93
N ALA A 439 7.43 8.04 -11.32
CA ALA A 439 7.38 8.52 -12.70
C ALA A 439 8.20 7.65 -13.67
N ASN A 440 9.17 6.88 -13.16
CA ASN A 440 10.05 6.05 -13.99
C ASN A 440 9.49 4.66 -14.27
N SER A 441 8.63 4.12 -13.42
CA SER A 441 8.02 2.78 -13.58
C SER A 441 6.52 2.84 -13.86
N GLY A 442 5.85 3.94 -13.50
CA GLY A 442 4.38 4.05 -13.51
C GLY A 442 3.70 3.29 -12.37
N GLU A 443 4.46 2.67 -11.47
CA GLU A 443 3.92 1.91 -10.33
C GLU A 443 3.73 2.80 -9.10
N ALA A 444 2.77 2.47 -8.24
CA ALA A 444 2.56 3.18 -6.99
C ALA A 444 3.75 3.00 -6.03
N LEU A 445 3.95 3.96 -5.14
CA LEU A 445 4.93 3.90 -4.07
C LEU A 445 4.22 3.80 -2.72
N GLY A 446 4.63 2.82 -1.92
CA GLY A 446 4.22 2.68 -0.52
C GLY A 446 5.09 3.51 0.40
N VAL A 447 4.57 3.79 1.61
CA VAL A 447 5.32 4.48 2.68
C VAL A 447 6.71 3.85 2.94
N PRO A 448 6.88 2.51 2.97
CA PRO A 448 8.20 1.91 3.14
C PRO A 448 9.19 2.21 2.00
N GLU A 449 8.71 2.64 0.83
CA GLU A 449 9.50 2.83 -0.40
C GLU A 449 9.85 4.29 -0.69
N PHE A 450 9.26 5.25 0.03
CA PHE A 450 9.61 6.65 -0.15
C PHE A 450 11.09 6.91 0.17
N ARG A 451 11.82 7.44 -0.80
CA ARG A 451 13.24 7.78 -0.70
C ARG A 451 13.50 9.15 -1.32
N TYR A 452 14.53 9.81 -0.81
CA TYR A 452 15.03 11.03 -1.43
C TYR A 452 15.43 10.78 -2.89
N GLY A 453 15.06 11.72 -3.76
CA GLY A 453 15.46 11.72 -5.16
C GLY A 453 14.54 10.97 -6.12
N LEU A 454 13.53 10.24 -5.60
CA LEU A 454 12.51 9.62 -6.47
C LEU A 454 11.70 10.69 -7.19
N ARG A 455 11.47 10.48 -8.49
CA ARG A 455 10.58 11.31 -9.30
C ARG A 455 9.18 10.73 -9.21
N VAL A 456 8.20 11.55 -8.86
CA VAL A 456 6.86 11.07 -8.55
C VAL A 456 5.79 11.93 -9.20
N ILE A 457 4.68 11.29 -9.51
CA ILE A 457 3.41 11.91 -9.90
C ILE A 457 2.42 11.67 -8.77
N VAL A 458 1.74 12.74 -8.34
CA VAL A 458 0.71 12.67 -7.30
C VAL A 458 -0.66 12.78 -7.95
N LEU A 459 -1.51 11.78 -7.74
CA LEU A 459 -2.89 11.72 -8.21
C LEU A 459 -3.85 11.88 -7.04
N GLY A 460 -4.94 12.59 -7.29
CA GLY A 460 -6.10 12.68 -6.42
C GLY A 460 -7.30 11.98 -7.05
N ILE A 461 -7.96 11.07 -6.34
CA ILE A 461 -9.15 10.35 -6.83
C ILE A 461 -10.29 10.57 -5.83
N THR A 462 -11.46 10.93 -6.34
CA THR A 462 -12.65 11.22 -5.52
C THR A 462 -13.14 9.97 -4.80
N ALA A 463 -13.41 10.09 -3.51
CA ALA A 463 -13.91 9.01 -2.67
C ALA A 463 -15.37 8.67 -2.95
N SER A 464 -15.74 7.43 -2.63
CA SER A 464 -17.11 6.95 -2.73
C SER A 464 -18.08 7.80 -1.89
N PRO A 465 -19.31 8.07 -2.39
CA PRO A 465 -20.39 8.70 -1.63
C PRO A 465 -20.73 7.96 -0.33
N ARG A 466 -20.36 6.67 -0.20
CA ARG A 466 -20.48 5.91 1.05
C ARG A 466 -19.76 6.57 2.24
N TRP A 467 -18.74 7.37 1.98
CA TRP A 467 -18.00 8.17 2.96
C TRP A 467 -18.49 9.61 3.09
N THR A 468 -18.92 10.22 1.99
CA THR A 468 -19.11 11.68 1.93
C THR A 468 -20.58 12.11 2.02
N SER A 469 -21.52 11.18 1.84
CA SER A 469 -22.96 11.49 1.85
C SER A 469 -23.55 11.66 3.26
N THR A 470 -22.81 11.28 4.30
CA THR A 470 -23.24 11.39 5.69
C THR A 470 -22.19 12.11 6.54
N SER A 471 -22.65 12.81 7.58
CA SER A 471 -21.75 13.47 8.52
C SER A 471 -20.88 12.48 9.29
N GLU A 472 -21.41 11.29 9.54
CA GLU A 472 -20.76 10.18 10.22
C GLU A 472 -19.59 9.63 9.38
N GLY A 473 -19.76 9.56 8.06
CA GLY A 473 -18.70 9.14 7.15
C GLY A 473 -17.53 10.11 7.15
N LEU A 474 -17.80 11.42 7.12
CA LEU A 474 -16.77 12.47 7.25
C LEU A 474 -16.15 12.52 8.65
N ALA A 475 -16.91 12.25 9.70
CA ALA A 475 -16.38 12.18 11.06
C ALA A 475 -15.44 10.98 11.28
N LEU A 476 -15.59 9.91 10.50
CA LEU A 476 -14.81 8.67 10.63
C LEU A 476 -13.63 8.60 9.66
N GLY A 477 -13.83 9.02 8.41
CA GLY A 477 -12.87 8.92 7.32
C GLY A 477 -12.37 10.27 6.78
N GLY A 478 -12.92 11.40 7.24
CA GLY A 478 -12.52 12.74 6.81
C GLY A 478 -11.40 13.36 7.65
N PRO A 479 -11.04 14.63 7.38
CA PRO A 479 -9.82 15.27 7.91
C PRO A 479 -9.78 15.33 9.45
N SER A 480 -10.92 15.58 10.08
CA SER A 480 -11.06 15.66 11.53
C SER A 480 -10.75 14.34 12.24
N ALA A 481 -11.02 13.19 11.60
CA ALA A 481 -10.67 11.87 12.12
C ALA A 481 -9.15 11.68 12.28
N PHE A 482 -8.37 12.45 11.52
CA PHE A 482 -6.91 12.45 11.54
C PHE A 482 -6.32 13.65 12.30
N GLY A 483 -7.16 14.46 12.95
CA GLY A 483 -6.74 15.60 13.76
C GLY A 483 -6.50 16.89 12.98
N TYR A 484 -7.01 16.99 11.75
CA TYR A 484 -6.96 18.22 10.96
C TYR A 484 -8.26 19.01 11.13
N ASP A 485 -8.13 20.27 11.51
CA ASP A 485 -9.24 21.24 11.57
C ASP A 485 -9.43 21.90 10.20
N ILE A 486 -9.88 21.10 9.23
CA ILE A 486 -10.06 21.50 7.82
C ILE A 486 -11.39 20.95 7.34
N ASP A 487 -12.20 21.81 6.72
CA ASP A 487 -13.44 21.39 6.06
C ASP A 487 -13.12 20.55 4.82
N TYR A 488 -13.76 19.38 4.72
CA TYR A 488 -13.61 18.51 3.56
C TYR A 488 -14.20 19.17 2.32
N GLN A 489 -13.38 19.30 1.28
CA GLN A 489 -13.81 19.71 -0.05
C GLN A 489 -13.55 18.56 -1.04
N PRO A 490 -14.60 18.02 -1.69
CA PRO A 490 -14.42 16.96 -2.67
C PRO A 490 -13.52 17.40 -3.83
N LEU A 491 -12.62 16.52 -4.26
CA LEU A 491 -11.82 16.72 -5.47
C LEU A 491 -12.67 16.82 -6.73
N GLY A 492 -13.79 16.10 -6.76
CA GLY A 492 -14.64 15.92 -7.94
C GLY A 492 -15.95 15.20 -7.63
N ILE A 493 -16.52 14.58 -8.65
CA ILE A 493 -17.75 13.78 -8.57
C ILE A 493 -17.36 12.32 -8.76
N TYR A 494 -17.71 11.47 -7.80
CA TYR A 494 -17.47 10.05 -7.88
C TYR A 494 -18.27 9.41 -9.02
N GLU A 495 -17.60 8.57 -9.81
CA GLU A 495 -18.22 7.71 -10.80
C GLU A 495 -18.06 6.25 -10.36
N THR A 496 -19.14 5.46 -10.42
CA THR A 496 -19.07 4.04 -10.09
C THR A 496 -18.18 3.33 -11.11
N PRO A 497 -17.14 2.59 -10.67
CA PRO A 497 -16.28 1.87 -11.59
C PRO A 497 -17.04 0.89 -12.49
N ARG A 498 -16.60 0.76 -13.74
CA ARG A 498 -17.18 -0.18 -14.70
C ARG A 498 -16.88 -1.63 -14.28
N SER A 499 -17.91 -2.45 -14.11
CA SER A 499 -17.75 -3.87 -13.80
C SER A 499 -17.07 -4.62 -14.95
N VAL A 500 -16.01 -5.36 -14.65
CA VAL A 500 -15.36 -6.29 -15.59
C VAL A 500 -16.30 -7.45 -15.91
N ILE A 501 -17.08 -7.91 -14.94
CA ILE A 501 -18.04 -9.00 -15.16
C ILE A 501 -19.14 -8.55 -16.12
N GLU A 502 -19.72 -7.36 -15.94
CA GLU A 502 -20.75 -6.84 -16.86
C GLU A 502 -20.22 -6.60 -18.27
N GLU A 503 -18.99 -6.08 -18.41
CA GLU A 503 -18.40 -5.76 -19.72
C GLU A 503 -18.00 -7.01 -20.52
N PHE A 504 -17.51 -8.06 -19.85
CA PHE A 504 -16.90 -9.22 -20.51
C PHE A 504 -17.72 -10.52 -20.39
N ALA A 505 -18.84 -10.52 -19.66
CA ALA A 505 -19.72 -11.68 -19.59
C ALA A 505 -20.25 -12.06 -20.99
N PRO A 506 -20.36 -13.36 -21.30
CA PRO A 506 -21.08 -13.82 -22.48
C PRO A 506 -22.56 -13.37 -22.39
N VAL A 507 -23.08 -12.87 -23.52
CA VAL A 507 -24.49 -12.43 -23.67
C VAL A 507 -25.43 -13.63 -23.65
#